data_AF-A0A562N4D6-F1
#
_entry.id   AF-A0A562N4D6-F1
#
_cell.length_a   1.000
_cell.length_b   1.000
_cell.length_c   1.000
_cell.angle_alpha   90.00
_cell.angle_beta   90.00
_cell.angle_gamma   90.00
#
_symmetry.space_group_name_H-M   'P 1'
#
loop_
_entity.id
_entity.type
_entity.pdbx_description
1 polymer ?
#
loop_
_entity_poly.entity_id
_entity_poly.type
_entity_poly.pdbx_seq_one_letter_code
_entity_poly.pdbx_strand_id
1 'polypeptide(L)'
;MPSAARIFGKLYPIDIPAEFSDEATLLAYLGVSARELKKIWWYRGKMYREFSIAKGSGKTRLICAPDHRLKILQRKLAPLLDRIYRVRNPVHGFVIDRSVKTNAEAHGARRFVLNLDLQDFFPTITENRIIGLLTSVGLDRRVAEIVARLACYNGHLPQGAPTTP
;
A
#
# COMPACT_ATOMS: atom_id res chain seq x y z
N MET A 1 26.69 -12.08 -17.42
CA MET A 1 25.80 -11.15 -16.69
C MET A 1 25.70 -11.61 -15.23
N PRO A 2 25.73 -10.72 -14.23
CA PRO A 2 25.49 -11.13 -12.84
C PRO A 2 24.06 -11.67 -12.71
N SER A 3 23.88 -12.77 -11.98
CA SER A 3 22.54 -13.34 -11.77
C SER A 3 21.66 -12.38 -10.99
N ALA A 4 20.35 -12.39 -11.24
CA ALA A 4 19.39 -11.60 -10.48
C ALA A 4 19.53 -11.84 -8.95
N ALA A 5 19.89 -13.06 -8.53
CA ALA A 5 20.17 -13.38 -7.14
C ALA A 5 21.43 -12.70 -6.57
N ARG A 6 22.45 -12.43 -7.41
CA ARG A 6 23.64 -11.65 -7.03
C ARG A 6 23.35 -10.15 -6.93
N ILE A 7 22.40 -9.64 -7.71
CA ILE A 7 22.05 -8.21 -7.75
C ILE A 7 20.99 -7.86 -6.69
N PHE A 8 20.00 -8.73 -6.50
CA PHE A 8 18.82 -8.48 -5.67
C PHE A 8 18.74 -9.33 -4.40
N GLY A 9 19.69 -10.25 -4.19
CA GLY A 9 19.74 -11.16 -3.04
C GLY A 9 19.00 -12.49 -3.26
N LYS A 10 19.06 -13.38 -2.26
CA LYS A 10 18.27 -14.63 -2.26
C LYS A 10 16.78 -14.27 -2.33
N LEU A 11 16.07 -14.89 -3.29
CA LEU A 11 14.61 -14.91 -3.28
C LEU A 11 14.18 -15.78 -2.09
N TYR A 12 13.55 -15.16 -1.11
CA TYR A 12 12.92 -15.89 -0.02
C TYR A 12 11.46 -16.10 -0.41
N PRO A 13 10.92 -17.33 -0.23
CA PRO A 13 9.50 -17.55 -0.43
C PRO A 13 8.73 -16.64 0.53
N ILE A 14 7.78 -15.88 -0.02
CA ILE A 14 6.85 -15.06 0.75
C ILE A 14 5.68 -15.99 1.10
N ASP A 15 5.35 -16.08 2.38
CA ASP A 15 4.18 -16.83 2.83
C ASP A 15 2.94 -15.98 2.54
N ILE A 16 2.20 -16.36 1.49
CA ILE A 16 1.01 -15.63 1.06
C ILE A 16 -0.15 -16.07 1.96
N PRO A 17 -0.82 -15.14 2.67
CA PRO A 17 -1.99 -15.46 3.48
C PRO A 17 -3.05 -16.22 2.67
N ALA A 18 -3.68 -17.21 3.28
CA ALA A 18 -4.69 -18.04 2.62
C ALA A 18 -5.87 -17.22 2.08
N GLU A 19 -6.13 -16.05 2.68
CA GLU A 19 -7.12 -15.07 2.25
C GLU A 19 -6.87 -14.50 0.85
N PHE A 20 -5.63 -14.58 0.34
CA PHE A 20 -5.25 -14.15 -1.01
C PHE A 20 -5.15 -15.29 -2.03
N SER A 21 -5.60 -16.50 -1.68
CA SER A 21 -5.58 -17.66 -2.58
C SER A 21 -6.42 -17.46 -3.84
N ASP A 22 -7.65 -16.97 -3.70
CA ASP A 22 -8.58 -16.73 -4.80
C ASP A 22 -9.61 -15.63 -4.48
N GLU A 23 -10.37 -15.21 -5.50
CA GLU A 23 -11.41 -14.17 -5.36
C GLU A 23 -12.48 -14.54 -4.33
N ALA A 24 -12.96 -15.78 -4.28
CA ALA A 24 -14.03 -16.18 -3.37
C ALA A 24 -13.56 -16.14 -1.91
N THR A 25 -12.35 -16.64 -1.65
CA THR A 25 -11.74 -16.63 -0.31
C THR A 25 -11.50 -15.20 0.20
N LEU A 26 -10.96 -14.32 -0.67
CA LEU A 26 -10.78 -12.90 -0.32
C LEU A 26 -12.12 -12.23 -0.01
N LEU A 27 -13.12 -12.44 -0.86
CA LEU A 27 -14.44 -11.83 -0.70
C LEU A 27 -15.15 -12.32 0.58
N ALA A 28 -15.01 -13.60 0.91
CA ALA A 28 -15.52 -14.16 2.15
C ALA A 28 -14.87 -13.49 3.38
N TYR A 29 -13.54 -13.32 3.38
CA TYR A 29 -12.83 -12.63 4.45
C TYR A 29 -13.25 -11.16 4.61
N LEU A 30 -13.39 -10.46 3.47
CA LEU A 30 -13.87 -9.08 3.45
C LEU A 30 -15.33 -8.96 3.91
N GLY A 31 -16.11 -10.03 3.81
CA GLY A 31 -17.55 -10.04 4.08
C GLY A 31 -18.33 -9.35 2.98
N VAL A 32 -17.87 -9.47 1.73
CA VAL A 32 -18.41 -8.78 0.55
C VAL A 32 -18.84 -9.82 -0.47
N SER A 33 -20.10 -9.77 -0.91
CA SER A 33 -20.55 -10.66 -2.00
C SER A 33 -20.03 -10.19 -3.38
N ALA A 34 -19.96 -11.08 -4.38
CA ALA A 34 -19.61 -10.69 -5.75
C ALA A 34 -20.54 -9.59 -6.33
N ARG A 35 -21.83 -9.58 -5.94
CA ARG A 35 -22.78 -8.53 -6.33
C ARG A 35 -22.43 -7.19 -5.69
N GLU A 36 -22.04 -7.22 -4.43
CA GLU A 36 -21.60 -6.04 -3.69
C GLU A 36 -20.28 -5.50 -4.23
N LEU A 37 -19.32 -6.36 -4.57
CA LEU A 37 -18.08 -5.96 -5.23
C LEU A 37 -18.35 -5.18 -6.52
N LYS A 38 -19.27 -5.67 -7.36
CA LYS A 38 -19.70 -4.95 -8.58
C LYS A 38 -20.29 -3.59 -8.27
N LYS A 39 -21.07 -3.46 -7.19
CA LYS A 39 -21.59 -2.16 -6.74
C LYS A 39 -20.46 -1.24 -6.29
N ILE A 40 -19.51 -1.73 -5.49
CA ILE A 40 -18.34 -0.94 -5.09
C ILE A 40 -17.60 -0.45 -6.34
N TRP A 41 -17.46 -1.28 -7.38
CA TRP A 41 -16.72 -0.90 -8.60
C TRP A 41 -17.42 0.25 -9.32
N TRP A 42 -18.75 0.20 -9.38
CA TRP A 42 -19.56 1.25 -9.98
C TRP A 42 -19.48 2.57 -9.20
N TYR A 43 -19.46 2.50 -7.86
CA TYR A 43 -19.53 3.68 -7.00
C TYR A 43 -18.18 4.17 -6.46
N ARG A 44 -17.06 3.48 -6.73
CA ARG A 44 -15.75 3.75 -6.08
C ARG A 44 -15.28 5.20 -6.16
N GLY A 45 -15.58 5.91 -7.26
CA GLY A 45 -15.24 7.32 -7.42
C GLY A 45 -15.94 8.27 -6.43
N LYS A 46 -17.07 7.83 -5.86
CA LYS A 46 -17.86 8.56 -4.86
C LYS A 46 -17.62 8.06 -3.43
N MET A 47 -16.81 7.02 -3.25
CA MET A 47 -16.48 6.44 -1.94
C MET A 47 -15.29 7.13 -1.27
N TYR A 48 -14.85 8.27 -1.81
CA TYR A 48 -13.81 9.12 -1.24
C TYR A 48 -14.31 10.54 -1.09
N ARG A 49 -13.87 11.19 -0.01
CA ARG A 49 -14.05 12.61 0.23
C ARG A 49 -12.69 13.31 0.16
N GLU A 50 -12.63 14.31 -0.69
CA GLU A 50 -11.46 15.18 -0.82
C GLU A 50 -11.57 16.39 0.12
N PHE A 51 -10.47 16.73 0.77
CA PHE A 51 -10.34 17.98 1.52
C PHE A 51 -8.87 18.36 1.66
N SER A 52 -8.60 19.66 1.79
CA SER A 52 -7.25 20.20 1.91
C SER A 52 -6.91 20.52 3.36
N ILE A 53 -5.71 20.15 3.79
CA ILE A 53 -5.14 20.54 5.09
C ILE A 53 -3.97 21.50 4.84
N ALA A 54 -3.89 22.59 5.60
CA ALA A 54 -2.74 23.48 5.55
C ALA A 54 -1.48 22.79 6.13
N LYS A 55 -0.37 22.87 5.40
CA LYS A 55 0.97 22.53 5.89
C LYS A 55 1.54 23.77 6.60
N GLY A 56 2.36 23.58 7.64
CA GLY A 56 3.00 24.68 8.39
C GLY A 56 3.87 25.62 7.54
N SER A 57 4.14 25.30 6.27
CA SER A 57 4.89 26.11 5.32
C SER A 57 4.02 26.81 4.25
N GLY A 58 2.72 26.99 4.48
CA GLY A 58 1.79 27.66 3.53
C GLY A 58 1.35 26.81 2.32
N LYS A 59 1.85 25.58 2.18
CA LYS A 59 1.41 24.63 1.14
C LYS A 59 0.16 23.88 1.60
N THR A 60 -0.74 23.51 0.70
CA THR A 60 -1.88 22.64 1.03
C THR A 60 -1.55 21.18 0.74
N ARG A 61 -2.15 20.27 1.51
CA ARG A 61 -2.11 18.83 1.29
C ARG A 61 -3.53 18.35 1.00
N LEU A 62 -3.75 17.84 -0.20
CA LEU A 62 -4.99 17.15 -0.56
C LEU A 62 -5.04 15.80 0.15
N ILE A 63 -6.08 15.57 0.93
CA ILE A 63 -6.39 14.29 1.56
C ILE A 63 -7.63 13.72 0.86
N CYS A 64 -7.52 12.47 0.42
CA CYS A 64 -8.64 11.70 -0.12
C CYS A 64 -8.98 10.62 0.90
N ALA A 65 -9.94 10.90 1.78
CA ALA A 65 -10.35 9.96 2.81
C ALA A 65 -11.45 9.03 2.30
N PRO A 66 -11.32 7.71 2.47
CA PRO A 66 -12.38 6.76 2.11
C PRO A 66 -13.60 6.95 3.02
N ASP A 67 -14.79 6.63 2.50
CA ASP A 67 -16.01 6.53 3.29
C ASP A 67 -15.91 5.40 4.34
N HIS A 68 -16.89 5.36 5.25
CA HIS A 68 -16.88 4.39 6.34
C HIS A 68 -16.79 2.93 5.85
N ARG A 69 -17.48 2.59 4.76
CA ARG A 69 -17.55 1.22 4.25
C ARG A 69 -16.24 0.82 3.61
N LEU A 70 -15.69 1.64 2.72
CA LEU A 70 -14.41 1.38 2.08
C LEU A 70 -13.28 1.34 3.10
N LYS A 71 -13.32 2.22 4.11
CA LYS A 71 -12.36 2.24 5.21
C LYS A 71 -12.35 0.93 6.01
N ILE A 72 -13.51 0.30 6.23
CA ILE A 72 -13.58 -1.03 6.88
C ILE A 72 -12.86 -2.08 6.03
N LEU A 73 -13.14 -2.13 4.73
CA LEU A 73 -12.51 -3.10 3.82
C LEU A 73 -10.99 -2.91 3.78
N GLN A 74 -10.53 -1.67 3.67
CA GLN A 74 -9.11 -1.32 3.68
C GLN A 74 -8.44 -1.70 5.01
N ARG A 75 -9.09 -1.49 6.16
CA ARG A 75 -8.57 -1.92 7.46
C ARG A 75 -8.45 -3.45 7.59
N LYS A 76 -9.34 -4.21 6.96
CA LYS A 76 -9.22 -5.67 6.89
C LYS A 76 -8.05 -6.10 5.99
N LEU A 77 -7.80 -5.38 4.89
CA LEU A 77 -6.72 -5.68 3.95
C LEU A 77 -5.33 -5.36 4.50
N ALA A 78 -5.16 -4.23 5.19
CA ALA A 78 -3.86 -3.76 5.69
C ALA A 78 -3.03 -4.86 6.40
N PRO A 79 -3.54 -5.59 7.40
CA PRO A 79 -2.76 -6.63 8.07
C PRO A 79 -2.40 -7.82 7.18
N LEU A 80 -3.18 -8.11 6.13
CA LEU A 80 -2.81 -9.14 5.15
C LEU A 80 -1.65 -8.68 4.25
N LEU A 81 -1.65 -7.39 3.89
CA LEU A 81 -0.57 -6.78 3.11
C LEU A 81 0.73 -6.70 3.91
N ASP A 82 0.65 -6.41 5.21
CA ASP A 82 1.81 -6.42 6.10
C ASP A 82 2.49 -7.80 6.16
N ARG A 83 1.71 -8.89 6.13
CA ARG A 83 2.24 -10.27 6.17
C ARG A 83 3.05 -10.63 4.93
N ILE A 84 2.68 -10.12 3.76
CA ILE A 84 3.42 -10.37 2.52
C ILE A 84 4.62 -9.43 2.35
N TYR A 85 4.72 -8.37 3.17
CA TYR A 85 5.84 -7.44 3.15
C TYR A 85 6.93 -7.84 4.14
N ARG A 86 8.10 -8.20 3.61
CA ARG A 86 9.29 -8.38 4.43
C ARG A 86 10.04 -7.06 4.57
N VAL A 87 9.89 -6.43 5.73
CA VAL A 87 10.61 -5.20 6.09
C VAL A 87 12.12 -5.42 5.98
N ARG A 88 12.79 -4.54 5.24
CA ARG A 88 14.26 -4.50 5.17
C ARG A 88 14.80 -3.62 6.31
N ASN A 89 16.00 -3.94 6.78
CA ASN A 89 16.63 -3.20 7.89
C ASN A 89 16.67 -1.65 7.76
N PRO A 90 16.91 -1.04 6.57
CA PRO A 90 16.95 0.43 6.47
C PRO A 90 15.56 1.09 6.45
N VAL A 91 14.46 0.34 6.54
CA VAL A 91 13.11 0.89 6.50
C VAL A 91 12.64 1.19 7.92
N HIS A 92 12.36 2.47 8.18
CA HIS A 92 11.91 2.94 9.50
C HIS A 92 10.50 3.55 9.50
N GLY A 93 9.99 3.98 8.35
CA GLY A 93 8.65 4.57 8.23
C GLY A 93 7.57 3.50 8.26
N PHE A 94 6.51 3.71 9.05
CA PHE A 94 5.34 2.82 9.16
C PHE A 94 5.65 1.37 9.57
N VAL A 95 6.83 1.13 10.16
CA VAL A 95 7.24 -0.20 10.62
C VAL A 95 7.08 -0.28 12.14
N ILE A 96 6.52 -1.40 12.62
CA ILE A 96 6.41 -1.73 14.04
C ILE A 96 7.80 -1.68 14.70
N ASP A 97 7.90 -1.11 15.88
CA ASP A 97 9.16 -0.92 16.64
C ASP A 97 10.22 -0.04 15.96
N ARG A 98 9.87 0.68 14.89
CA ARG A 98 10.72 1.71 14.27
C ARG A 98 10.12 3.10 14.46
N SER A 99 10.99 4.09 14.45
CA SER A 99 10.62 5.49 14.65
C SER A 99 11.60 6.45 13.98
N VAL A 100 11.22 7.73 13.94
CA VAL A 100 12.10 8.82 13.50
C VAL A 100 13.41 8.83 14.29
N LYS A 101 13.37 8.48 15.58
CA LYS A 101 14.56 8.34 16.43
C LYS A 101 15.50 7.25 15.92
N THR A 102 14.97 6.04 15.70
CA THR A 102 15.79 4.91 15.20
C THR A 102 16.40 5.19 13.82
N ASN A 103 15.70 5.96 12.98
CA ASN A 103 16.23 6.40 11.70
C ASN A 103 17.41 7.37 11.90
N ALA A 104 17.25 8.37 12.78
CA ALA A 104 18.31 9.33 13.08
C ALA A 104 19.56 8.66 13.68
N GLU A 105 19.38 7.69 14.58
CA GLU A 105 20.48 6.91 15.18
C GLU A 105 21.30 6.15 14.11
N ALA A 106 20.65 5.62 13.07
CA ALA A 106 21.35 4.93 11.97
C ALA A 106 22.29 5.87 11.16
N HIS A 107 22.05 7.19 11.21
CA HIS A 107 22.80 8.21 10.49
C HIS A 107 23.73 9.07 11.36
N GLY A 108 23.58 9.05 12.70
CA GLY A 108 24.22 10.02 13.61
C GLY A 108 25.76 10.05 13.59
N ALA A 109 26.42 8.96 13.20
CA ALA A 109 27.89 8.86 13.14
C ALA A 109 28.47 9.08 11.72
N ARG A 110 27.67 9.61 10.78
CA ARG A 110 28.10 9.76 9.38
C ARG A 110 28.57 11.19 9.10
N ARG A 111 29.76 11.31 8.50
CA ARG A 111 30.36 12.60 8.11
C ARG A 111 29.56 13.34 7.04
N PHE A 112 28.86 12.62 6.17
CA PHE A 112 28.02 13.16 5.11
C PHE A 112 26.68 12.42 5.10
N VAL A 113 25.59 13.18 4.92
CA VAL A 113 24.22 12.64 4.83
C VAL A 113 23.58 13.20 3.58
N LEU A 114 23.11 12.31 2.70
CA LEU A 114 22.32 12.67 1.52
C LEU A 114 20.83 12.63 1.91
N ASN A 115 20.14 13.76 1.74
CA ASN A 115 18.70 13.84 1.94
C ASN A 115 17.98 13.85 0.58
N LEU A 116 17.11 12.86 0.37
CA LEU A 116 16.29 12.71 -0.83
C LEU A 116 14.82 12.68 -0.42
N ASP A 117 13.99 13.46 -1.10
CA ASP A 117 12.53 13.47 -0.92
C ASP A 117 11.87 13.30 -2.28
N LEU A 118 10.79 12.51 -2.31
CA LEU A 118 10.01 12.29 -3.52
C LEU A 118 8.81 13.24 -3.52
N GLN A 119 8.73 14.08 -4.55
CA GLN A 119 7.57 14.93 -4.75
C GLN A 119 6.33 14.07 -5.05
N ASP A 120 5.22 14.38 -4.36
CA ASP A 120 3.89 13.79 -4.58
C ASP A 120 3.90 12.25 -4.69
N PHE A 121 4.63 11.60 -3.78
CA PHE A 121 4.89 10.15 -3.78
C PHE A 121 3.64 9.28 -4.06
N PHE A 122 2.54 9.46 -3.32
CA PHE A 122 1.36 8.59 -3.43
C PHE A 122 0.67 8.67 -4.80
N PRO A 123 0.36 9.86 -5.33
CA PRO A 123 -0.11 10.01 -6.72
C PRO A 123 0.78 9.35 -7.77
N THR A 124 2.09 9.18 -7.54
CA THR A 124 2.97 8.51 -8.51
C THR A 124 2.81 6.98 -8.56
N ILE A 125 2.11 6.39 -7.58
CA ILE A 125 1.85 4.95 -7.50
C ILE A 125 0.51 4.67 -8.16
N THR A 126 0.56 4.13 -9.38
CA THR A 126 -0.63 3.79 -10.18
C THR A 126 -1.26 2.46 -9.75
N GLU A 127 -2.57 2.32 -9.98
CA GLU A 127 -3.31 1.07 -9.74
C GLU A 127 -2.66 -0.11 -10.49
N ASN A 128 -2.26 0.08 -11.74
CA ASN A 128 -1.55 -0.93 -12.54
C ASN A 128 -0.19 -1.33 -11.94
N ARG A 129 0.53 -0.39 -11.33
CA ARG A 129 1.80 -0.67 -10.66
C ARG A 129 1.60 -1.55 -9.43
N ILE A 130 0.53 -1.32 -8.67
CA ILE A 130 0.16 -2.16 -7.53
C ILE A 130 -0.21 -3.56 -8.00
N ILE A 131 -1.04 -3.68 -9.06
CA ILE A 131 -1.41 -4.98 -9.64
C ILE A 131 -0.15 -5.76 -10.05
N GLY A 132 0.75 -5.11 -10.79
CA GLY A 132 2.01 -5.72 -11.24
C GLY A 132 2.91 -6.16 -10.10
N LEU A 133 3.02 -5.35 -9.04
CA LEU A 133 3.80 -5.69 -7.84
C LEU A 133 3.20 -6.88 -7.08
N LEU A 134 1.90 -6.88 -6.82
CA LEU A 134 1.24 -7.98 -6.10
C LEU A 134 1.30 -9.28 -6.90
N THR A 135 1.12 -9.20 -8.23
CA THR A 135 1.27 -10.37 -9.11
C THR A 135 2.71 -10.89 -9.08
N SER A 136 3.72 -10.01 -9.05
CA SER A 136 5.13 -10.45 -9.01
C SER A 136 5.55 -11.05 -7.66
N VAL A 137 4.83 -10.72 -6.58
CA VAL A 137 4.96 -11.36 -5.26
C VAL A 137 4.32 -12.76 -5.25
N GLY A 138 3.45 -13.07 -6.22
CA GLY A 138 2.83 -14.39 -6.38
C GLY A 138 1.33 -14.42 -6.12
N LEU A 139 0.67 -13.27 -5.94
CA LEU A 139 -0.79 -13.23 -5.84
C LEU A 139 -1.42 -13.51 -7.20
N ASP A 140 -2.59 -14.16 -7.18
CA ASP A 140 -3.41 -14.28 -8.39
C ASP A 140 -3.78 -12.88 -8.92
N ARG A 141 -3.78 -12.75 -10.25
CA ARG A 141 -4.01 -11.46 -10.92
C ARG A 141 -5.36 -10.85 -10.51
N ARG A 142 -6.41 -11.67 -10.36
CA ARG A 142 -7.74 -11.20 -10.01
C ARG A 142 -7.78 -10.69 -8.58
N VAL A 143 -7.12 -11.37 -7.65
CA VAL A 143 -6.94 -10.94 -6.26
C VAL A 143 -6.18 -9.61 -6.22
N ALA A 144 -5.07 -9.50 -6.97
CA ALA A 144 -4.29 -8.26 -7.07
C ALA A 144 -5.12 -7.08 -7.62
N GLU A 145 -5.96 -7.31 -8.63
CA GLU A 145 -6.88 -6.31 -9.18
C GLU A 145 -7.92 -5.84 -8.13
N ILE A 146 -8.47 -6.76 -7.34
CA ILE A 146 -9.43 -6.42 -6.28
C ILE A 146 -8.78 -5.55 -5.21
N VAL A 147 -7.61 -5.98 -4.72
CA VAL A 147 -6.84 -5.26 -3.71
C VAL A 147 -6.47 -3.86 -4.22
N ALA A 148 -5.91 -3.75 -5.42
CA ALA A 148 -5.51 -2.48 -6.01
C ALA A 148 -6.71 -1.54 -6.20
N ARG A 149 -7.86 -2.05 -6.67
CA ARG A 149 -9.07 -1.24 -6.86
C ARG A 149 -9.68 -0.74 -5.56
N LEU A 150 -9.61 -1.53 -4.49
CA LEU A 150 -10.03 -1.11 -3.15
C LEU A 150 -9.07 -0.08 -2.55
N ALA A 151 -7.76 -0.21 -2.79
CA ALA A 151 -6.75 0.70 -2.26
C ALA A 151 -6.66 2.03 -3.01
N CYS A 152 -6.87 2.03 -4.33
CA CYS A 152 -6.71 3.20 -5.18
C CYS A 152 -7.96 4.08 -5.29
N TYR A 153 -7.72 5.35 -5.59
CA TYR A 153 -8.71 6.35 -5.95
C TYR A 153 -8.24 7.08 -7.22
N ASN A 154 -9.13 7.28 -8.21
CA ASN A 154 -8.80 7.88 -9.50
C ASN A 154 -7.52 7.31 -10.16
N GLY A 155 -7.35 5.99 -10.07
CA GLY A 155 -6.24 5.25 -10.69
C GLY A 155 -4.90 5.32 -9.96
N HIS A 156 -4.84 5.98 -8.80
CA HIS A 156 -3.59 6.16 -8.04
C HIS A 156 -3.81 5.89 -6.55
N LEU A 157 -2.74 5.72 -5.79
CA LEU A 157 -2.81 5.53 -4.35
C LEU A 157 -3.16 6.87 -3.66
N PRO A 158 -4.28 6.96 -2.91
CA PRO A 158 -4.68 8.20 -2.26
C PRO A 158 -3.93 8.43 -0.95
N GLN A 159 -3.73 9.70 -0.61
CA GLN A 159 -3.28 10.07 0.73
C GLN A 159 -4.47 10.07 1.71
N GLY A 160 -4.45 9.16 2.69
CA GLY A 160 -5.48 9.08 3.75
C GLY A 160 -6.23 7.75 3.86
N ALA A 161 -5.97 6.78 2.99
CA ALA A 161 -6.53 5.44 3.10
C ALA A 161 -5.71 4.55 4.07
N PRO A 162 -6.34 3.64 4.84
CA PRO A 162 -5.66 2.72 5.76
C PRO A 162 -4.66 1.75 5.10
N THR A 163 -4.78 1.49 3.81
CA THR A 163 -3.89 0.58 3.05
C THR A 163 -2.74 1.29 2.35
N THR A 164 -2.63 2.61 2.51
CA THR A 164 -1.62 3.44 1.83
C THR A 164 -0.25 3.47 2.54
N PRO A 165 -0.19 3.67 3.88
CA PRO A 165 1.06 3.52 4.64
C PRO A 165 1.45 2.06 4.76
#